data_AF-A0A084WK23-F1
#
_entry.id   AF-A0A084WK23-F1
#
_cell.length_a   1.000
_cell.length_b   1.000
_cell.length_c   1.000
_cell.angle_alpha   90.00
_cell.angle_beta   90.00
_cell.angle_gamma   90.00
#
_symmetry.space_group_name_H-M   'P 1'
#
loop_
_entity.id
_entity.type
_entity.pdbx_description
1 polymer ?
#
loop_
_entity_poly.entity_id
_entity_poly.type
_entity_poly.pdbx_seq_one_letter_code
_entity_poly.pdbx_strand_id
1 'polypeptide(L)'
;MDGSVDFYQNWTMYKNGFGDVNGEHWLGLEKLHAMTRSGTHELLVVLEDFEGDSAYALYDEFKIDSEEEKYKLTLGRYSGTAGNSMGYENGMKFSTKDDMPNLKVPCATRFKGAWWFNSCYMRGVKIMGFLPPVNAE
;
A
#
# COMPACT_ATOMS: atom_id res chain seq x y z
N MET A 1 -12.06 -5.04 11.38
CA MET A 1 -12.16 -4.07 10.26
C MET A 1 -13.51 -4.29 9.60
N ASP A 2 -14.30 -3.25 9.38
CA ASP A 2 -15.71 -3.34 8.98
C ASP A 2 -15.99 -2.89 7.53
N GLY A 3 -14.96 -2.45 6.80
CA GLY A 3 -15.06 -1.99 5.41
C GLY A 3 -15.81 -0.68 5.25
N SER A 4 -15.93 0.12 6.31
CA SER A 4 -16.68 1.38 6.32
C SER A 4 -15.99 2.51 5.55
N VAL A 5 -14.68 2.43 5.32
CA VAL A 5 -13.92 3.47 4.62
C VAL A 5 -13.62 3.06 3.17
N ASP A 6 -13.96 3.93 2.22
CA ASP A 6 -13.61 3.74 0.82
C ASP A 6 -12.12 4.04 0.59
N PHE A 7 -11.34 3.03 0.23
CA PHE A 7 -9.93 3.16 -0.12
C PHE A 7 -9.69 3.43 -1.61
N TYR A 8 -10.73 3.48 -2.46
CA TYR A 8 -10.60 3.87 -3.87
C TYR A 8 -10.55 5.40 -4.05
N GLN A 9 -9.60 6.04 -3.36
CA GLN A 9 -9.45 7.49 -3.31
C GLN A 9 -8.45 8.04 -4.34
N ASN A 10 -8.43 9.38 -4.47
CA ASN A 10 -7.54 10.12 -5.37
C ASN A 10 -6.18 10.44 -4.71
N TRP A 11 -5.26 11.04 -5.48
CA TRP A 11 -3.92 11.41 -5.01
C TRP A 11 -3.95 12.28 -3.75
N THR A 12 -4.78 13.33 -3.76
CA THR A 12 -4.88 14.28 -2.64
C THR A 12 -5.29 13.60 -1.33
N MET A 13 -6.22 12.63 -1.39
CA MET A 13 -6.64 11.88 -0.21
C MET A 13 -5.51 10.98 0.32
N TYR A 14 -4.82 10.24 -0.56
CA TYR A 14 -3.68 9.41 -0.16
C TYR A 14 -2.48 10.24 0.34
N LYS A 15 -2.29 11.44 -0.20
CA LYS A 15 -1.30 12.41 0.25
C LYS A 15 -1.54 12.85 1.69
N ASN A 16 -2.76 13.30 1.99
CA ASN A 16 -3.10 13.92 3.28
C ASN A 16 -3.51 12.91 4.36
N GLY A 17 -4.01 11.75 3.96
CA GLY A 17 -4.65 10.78 4.85
C GLY A 17 -6.17 10.95 4.91
N PHE A 18 -6.87 9.87 5.28
CA PHE A 18 -8.32 9.82 5.40
C PHE A 18 -8.74 8.69 6.35
N GLY A 19 -10.00 8.69 6.77
CA GLY A 19 -10.56 7.72 7.73
C GLY A 19 -10.44 8.19 9.19
N ASP A 20 -10.61 7.25 10.12
CA ASP A 20 -10.57 7.49 11.58
C ASP A 20 -9.46 6.66 12.21
N VAL A 21 -8.61 7.29 13.02
CA VAL A 21 -7.51 6.63 13.73
C VAL A 21 -7.99 5.56 14.73
N ASN A 22 -9.25 5.63 15.16
CA ASN A 22 -9.89 4.62 15.99
C ASN A 22 -10.52 3.46 15.18
N GLY A 23 -10.40 3.51 13.85
CA GLY A 23 -10.94 2.52 12.92
C GLY A 23 -10.08 2.40 11.66
N GLU A 24 -10.75 2.29 10.52
CA GLU A 24 -10.07 2.22 9.22
C GLU A 24 -9.55 3.59 8.82
N HIS A 25 -8.26 3.66 8.50
CA HIS A 25 -7.64 4.91 8.05
C HIS A 25 -6.40 4.67 7.21
N TRP A 26 -6.06 5.71 6.44
CA TRP A 26 -4.78 5.89 5.81
C TRP A 26 -4.10 7.11 6.44
N LEU A 27 -2.89 6.93 6.98
CA LEU A 27 -2.19 7.99 7.72
C LEU A 27 -1.88 9.23 6.84
N GLY A 28 -1.57 9.01 5.56
CA GLY A 28 -1.14 10.02 4.61
C GLY A 28 0.33 9.89 4.22
N LEU A 29 0.61 9.97 2.93
CA LEU A 29 1.97 9.83 2.37
C LEU A 29 2.92 10.93 2.85
N GLU A 30 2.43 12.16 3.06
CA GLU A 30 3.27 13.25 3.60
C GLU A 30 3.76 12.94 5.01
N LYS A 31 2.88 12.37 5.85
CA LYS A 31 3.26 11.98 7.22
C LYS A 31 4.22 10.80 7.20
N LEU A 32 3.96 9.80 6.35
CA LEU A 32 4.85 8.66 6.18
C LEU A 32 6.23 9.07 5.70
N HIS A 33 6.32 9.98 4.72
CA HIS A 33 7.58 10.53 4.25
C HIS A 33 8.30 11.29 5.37
N ALA A 34 7.59 12.17 6.08
CA ALA A 34 8.16 12.93 7.19
C ALA A 34 8.72 12.05 8.31
N MET A 35 8.06 10.94 8.63
CA MET A 35 8.54 9.97 9.63
C MET A 35 9.76 9.20 9.12
N THR A 36 9.69 8.69 7.89
CA THR A 36 10.72 7.77 7.36
C THR A 36 11.95 8.45 6.75
N ARG A 37 11.96 9.78 6.62
CA ARG A 37 13.09 10.52 6.02
C ARG A 37 14.38 10.49 6.85
N SER A 38 14.30 10.27 8.16
CA SER A 38 15.44 10.37 9.08
C SER A 38 15.61 9.12 9.92
N GLY A 39 16.78 8.49 9.85
CA GLY A 39 17.04 7.23 10.55
C GLY A 39 16.41 6.02 9.86
N THR A 40 16.79 4.84 10.32
CA THR A 40 16.27 3.57 9.81
C THR A 40 14.98 3.23 10.55
N HIS A 41 13.94 2.90 9.78
CA HIS A 41 12.63 2.49 10.30
C HIS A 41 12.32 1.09 9.78
N GLU A 42 11.68 0.28 10.61
CA GLU A 42 11.17 -1.04 10.21
C GLU A 42 9.68 -0.94 9.84
N LEU A 43 9.23 -1.80 8.93
CA LEU A 43 7.81 -1.96 8.61
C LEU A 43 7.34 -3.34 9.04
N LEU A 44 6.35 -3.37 9.93
CA LEU A 44 5.59 -4.58 10.28
C LEU A 44 4.21 -4.50 9.62
N VAL A 45 3.91 -5.49 8.78
CA VAL A 45 2.58 -5.74 8.21
C VAL A 45 1.98 -6.93 8.94
N VAL A 46 0.81 -6.76 9.52
CA VAL A 46 0.05 -7.83 10.20
C VAL A 46 -1.21 -8.11 9.39
N LEU A 47 -1.47 -9.39 9.15
CA LEU A 47 -2.60 -9.90 8.40
C LEU A 47 -3.34 -10.89 9.29
N GLU A 48 -4.67 -10.82 9.29
CA GLU A 48 -5.54 -11.78 9.92
C GLU A 48 -6.59 -12.19 8.89
N ASP A 49 -6.86 -13.49 8.78
CA ASP A 49 -7.94 -13.99 7.93
C ASP A 49 -9.28 -14.07 8.68
N PHE A 50 -10.33 -14.51 7.99
CA PHE A 50 -11.66 -14.60 8.59
C PHE A 50 -11.80 -15.74 9.62
N GLU A 51 -10.86 -16.69 9.66
CA GLU A 51 -10.81 -17.78 10.62
C GLU A 51 -10.02 -17.39 11.88
N GLY A 52 -9.38 -16.22 11.88
CA GLY A 52 -8.59 -15.67 12.97
C GLY A 52 -7.10 -16.05 12.90
N ASP A 53 -6.67 -16.71 11.82
CA ASP A 53 -5.26 -17.05 11.63
C ASP A 53 -4.48 -15.80 11.23
N SER A 54 -3.35 -15.60 11.93
CA SER A 54 -2.51 -14.41 11.78
C SER A 54 -1.17 -14.71 11.11
N ALA A 55 -0.76 -13.82 10.20
CA ALA A 55 0.54 -13.84 9.57
C ALA A 55 1.17 -12.44 9.59
N TYR A 56 2.50 -12.38 9.48
CA TYR A 56 3.20 -11.09 9.44
C TYR A 56 4.33 -11.04 8.42
N ALA A 57 4.63 -9.84 7.94
CA ALA A 57 5.80 -9.50 7.16
C ALA A 57 6.54 -8.35 7.84
N LEU A 58 7.83 -8.53 8.07
CA LEU A 58 8.72 -7.53 8.66
C LEU A 58 9.82 -7.17 7.66
N TYR A 59 10.02 -5.87 7.45
CA TYR A 59 11.12 -5.32 6.65
C TYR A 59 12.02 -4.48 7.55
N ASP A 60 13.33 -4.76 7.56
CA ASP A 60 14.32 -4.07 8.41
C ASP A 60 14.65 -2.63 7.96
N GLU A 61 14.12 -2.23 6.80
CA GLU A 61 14.13 -0.86 6.31
C GLU A 61 12.80 -0.57 5.62
N PHE A 62 12.23 0.59 5.93
CA PHE A 62 11.05 1.15 5.26
C PHE A 62 11.22 2.65 5.12
N LYS A 63 11.18 3.10 3.86
CA LYS A 63 11.25 4.51 3.52
C LYS A 63 10.41 4.79 2.30
N ILE A 64 9.80 5.98 2.29
CA ILE A 64 9.23 6.55 1.08
C ILE A 64 9.87 7.90 0.77
N ASP A 65 10.15 8.16 -0.50
CA ASP A 65 10.71 9.43 -0.94
C ASP A 65 9.65 10.56 -0.95
N SER A 66 10.04 11.76 -1.40
CA SER A 66 9.16 12.93 -1.46
C SER A 66 8.07 12.80 -2.53
N GLU A 67 7.13 13.74 -2.53
CA GLU A 67 6.11 13.84 -3.58
C GLU A 67 6.71 14.01 -4.98
N GLU A 68 7.83 14.74 -5.12
CA GLU A 68 8.56 14.94 -6.39
C GLU A 68 9.05 13.60 -6.97
N GLU A 69 9.48 12.70 -6.09
CA GLU A 69 9.87 11.32 -6.43
C GLU A 69 8.68 10.35 -6.47
N LYS A 70 7.45 10.87 -6.37
CA LYS A 70 6.19 10.12 -6.29
C LYS A 70 6.17 9.08 -5.16
N TYR A 71 6.70 9.46 -4.00
CA TYR A 71 6.72 8.61 -2.81
C TYR A 71 7.31 7.22 -3.05
N LYS A 72 8.38 7.12 -3.85
CA LYS A 72 9.02 5.86 -4.21
C LYS A 72 9.32 5.01 -2.97
N LEU A 73 8.91 3.75 -2.99
CA LEU A 73 9.10 2.80 -1.89
C LEU A 73 10.54 2.27 -1.85
N THR A 74 11.11 2.21 -0.65
CA THR A 74 12.33 1.47 -0.34
C THR A 74 12.04 0.49 0.79
N LEU A 75 12.33 -0.78 0.55
CA LEU A 75 12.24 -1.86 1.53
C LEU A 75 13.59 -2.55 1.71
N GLY A 76 13.87 -2.92 2.95
CA GLY A 76 15.02 -3.72 3.35
C GLY A 76 14.80 -5.22 3.22
N ARG A 77 15.49 -5.99 4.06
CA ARG A 77 15.39 -7.44 4.12
C ARG A 77 14.07 -7.85 4.74
N TYR A 78 13.41 -8.80 4.08
CA TYR A 78 12.19 -9.43 4.56
C TYR A 78 12.47 -10.51 5.60
N SER A 79 11.59 -10.59 6.60
CA SER A 79 11.38 -11.76 7.45
C SER A 79 9.89 -11.90 7.80
N GLY A 80 9.44 -13.09 8.19
CA GLY A 80 8.06 -13.33 8.63
C GLY A 80 7.36 -14.50 7.94
N THR A 81 6.08 -14.67 8.24
CA THR A 81 5.26 -15.84 7.87
C THR A 81 4.28 -15.57 6.72
N ALA A 82 4.04 -14.30 6.36
CA ALA A 82 3.05 -13.91 5.34
C ALA A 82 3.53 -14.08 3.88
N GLY A 83 4.82 -14.35 3.68
CA GLY A 83 5.47 -14.34 2.37
C GLY A 83 5.90 -12.94 1.92
N ASN A 84 6.98 -12.86 1.13
CA ASN A 84 7.56 -11.58 0.69
C ASN A 84 6.87 -11.02 -0.56
N SER A 85 5.59 -10.66 -0.44
CA SER A 85 4.87 -10.07 -1.57
C SER A 85 5.35 -8.65 -1.87
N MET A 86 5.51 -7.79 -0.84
CA MET A 86 5.89 -6.38 -1.01
C MET A 86 7.30 -6.16 -1.57
N GLY A 87 8.14 -7.20 -1.56
CA GLY A 87 9.49 -7.13 -2.13
C GLY A 87 9.50 -6.86 -3.63
N TYR A 88 8.43 -7.21 -4.36
CA TYR A 88 8.32 -6.96 -5.79
C TYR A 88 7.98 -5.49 -6.11
N GLU A 89 7.37 -4.79 -5.17
CA GLU A 89 7.03 -3.36 -5.24
C GLU A 89 8.19 -2.45 -4.79
N ASN A 90 9.31 -3.03 -4.32
CA ASN A 90 10.48 -2.26 -3.91
C ASN A 90 11.02 -1.41 -5.09
N GLY A 91 11.25 -0.14 -4.85
CA GLY A 91 11.68 0.84 -5.84
C GLY A 91 10.56 1.41 -6.72
N MET A 92 9.31 0.98 -6.54
CA MET A 92 8.18 1.48 -7.33
C MET A 92 7.65 2.80 -6.80
N LYS A 93 7.00 3.56 -7.70
CA LYS A 93 6.34 4.84 -7.38
C LYS A 93 4.91 4.60 -6.96
N PHE A 94 4.40 5.43 -6.06
CA PHE A 94 3.00 5.34 -5.65
C PHE A 94 2.07 5.77 -6.79
N SER A 95 0.91 5.16 -6.90
CA SER A 95 -0.08 5.51 -7.94
C SER A 95 -1.50 5.38 -7.43
N THR A 96 -2.34 6.33 -7.83
CA THR A 96 -3.79 6.39 -7.57
C THR A 96 -4.58 6.37 -8.87
N LYS A 97 -5.92 6.37 -8.78
CA LYS A 97 -6.81 6.33 -9.96
C LYS A 97 -6.68 7.51 -10.91
N ASP A 98 -6.21 8.65 -10.39
CA ASP A 98 -6.03 9.93 -11.07
C ASP A 98 -4.57 10.20 -11.47
N ASP A 99 -3.62 9.36 -11.05
CA ASP A 99 -2.24 9.42 -11.54
C ASP A 99 -2.15 8.67 -12.88
N MET A 100 -2.28 9.41 -13.99
CA MET A 100 -2.31 8.85 -15.35
C MET A 100 -1.04 9.15 -16.17
N PRO A 101 0.03 8.35 -16.07
CA PRO A 101 1.12 8.37 -17.03
C PRO A 101 0.98 7.18 -18.00
N ASN A 102 0.26 7.37 -19.11
CA ASN A 102 0.42 6.61 -20.37
C ASN A 102 0.23 5.07 -20.38
N LEU A 103 -0.57 4.46 -19.49
CA LEU A 103 -0.92 3.03 -19.56
C LEU A 103 -2.31 2.81 -20.19
N LYS A 104 -2.45 1.80 -21.05
CA LYS A 104 -3.74 1.40 -21.68
C LYS A 104 -4.83 1.04 -20.65
N VAL A 105 -4.44 0.58 -19.46
CA VAL A 105 -5.29 0.47 -18.26
C VAL A 105 -4.38 0.66 -17.02
N PRO A 106 -4.48 1.77 -16.28
CA PRO A 106 -3.71 1.98 -15.05
C PRO A 106 -4.03 0.93 -13.97
N CYS A 107 -3.02 0.41 -13.27
CA CYS A 107 -3.23 -0.64 -12.25
C CYS A 107 -4.18 -0.19 -11.14
N ALA A 108 -4.09 1.07 -10.73
CA ALA A 108 -4.95 1.66 -9.71
C ALA A 108 -6.44 1.59 -10.09
N THR A 109 -6.77 1.83 -11.37
CA THR A 109 -8.14 1.68 -11.88
C THR A 109 -8.56 0.22 -11.96
N ARG A 110 -7.65 -0.69 -12.37
CA ARG A 110 -7.91 -2.13 -12.48
C ARG A 110 -8.21 -2.77 -11.13
N PHE A 111 -7.42 -2.44 -10.12
CA PHE A 111 -7.53 -3.01 -8.78
C PHE A 111 -8.41 -2.19 -7.85
N LYS A 112 -8.94 -1.04 -8.29
CA LYS A 112 -9.74 -0.12 -7.45
C LYS A 112 -9.04 0.24 -6.14
N GLY A 113 -7.75 0.58 -6.22
CA GLY A 113 -6.94 0.95 -5.05
C GLY A 113 -5.76 1.83 -5.43
N ALA A 114 -4.94 2.17 -4.44
CA ALA A 114 -3.69 2.89 -4.64
C ALA A 114 -2.53 2.16 -3.98
N TRP A 115 -1.39 2.09 -4.68
CA TRP A 115 -0.24 1.32 -4.22
C TRP A 115 1.03 1.67 -5.00
N TRP A 116 2.17 1.10 -4.56
CA TRP A 116 3.43 1.08 -5.28
C TRP A 116 3.44 -0.01 -6.37
N PHE A 117 2.53 0.11 -7.34
CA PHE A 117 2.37 -0.93 -8.38
C PHE A 117 3.62 -1.04 -9.29
N ASN A 118 4.15 -2.25 -9.45
CA ASN A 118 5.25 -2.53 -10.40
C ASN A 118 4.73 -2.83 -11.83
N SER A 119 3.94 -3.89 -11.98
CA SER A 119 3.27 -4.22 -13.25
C SER A 119 1.87 -4.78 -13.00
N CYS A 120 0.87 -4.33 -13.76
CA CYS A 120 -0.51 -4.82 -13.61
C CYS A 120 -0.71 -6.28 -14.06
N TYR A 121 0.38 -6.98 -14.40
CA TYR A 121 0.42 -8.31 -15.02
C TYR A 121 0.73 -9.44 -14.04
N MET A 122 1.06 -9.17 -12.78
CA MET A 122 1.14 -10.24 -11.80
C MET A 122 -0.26 -10.71 -11.41
N ARG A 123 -0.67 -11.83 -12.02
CA ARG A 123 -1.69 -12.73 -11.47
C ARG A 123 -1.13 -13.29 -10.15
N GLY A 124 -1.70 -12.90 -9.01
CA GLY A 124 -1.51 -13.63 -7.76
C GLY A 124 -1.11 -12.82 -6.54
N VAL A 125 -0.67 -11.57 -6.68
CA VAL A 125 -0.55 -10.69 -5.50
C VAL A 125 -1.93 -10.10 -5.25
N LYS A 126 -2.68 -10.73 -4.33
CA LYS A 126 -3.69 -10.00 -3.56
C LYS A 126 -2.92 -8.84 -2.95
N ILE A 127 -3.17 -7.62 -3.41
CA ILE A 127 -2.67 -6.42 -2.74
C ILE A 127 -3.41 -6.42 -1.41
N MET A 128 -2.81 -7.06 -0.41
CA MET A 128 -3.35 -7.18 0.95
C MET A 128 -3.05 -5.89 1.69
N GLY A 129 -3.80 -4.90 1.24
CA GLY A 129 -3.92 -3.56 1.75
C GLY A 129 -5.20 -3.03 1.11
N PHE A 130 -6.33 -3.35 1.73
CA PHE A 130 -7.62 -2.69 1.48
C PHE A 130 -8.23 -2.85 0.08
N LEU A 131 -8.37 -4.08 -0.41
CA LEU A 131 -9.51 -4.35 -1.31
C LEU A 131 -10.73 -4.63 -0.42
N PRO A 132 -11.81 -3.82 -0.47
CA PRO A 132 -13.10 -4.32 -0.01
C PRO A 132 -13.40 -5.60 -0.79
N PRO A 133 -14.09 -6.58 -0.18
CA PRO A 133 -14.46 -7.80 -0.87
C PRO A 133 -15.16 -7.43 -2.17
N VAL A 134 -14.57 -7.81 -3.30
CA VAL A 134 -15.33 -7.88 -4.54
C VAL A 134 -16.34 -9.00 -4.29
N ASN A 135 -17.59 -8.62 -4.05
CA ASN A 135 -18.69 -9.56 -4.05
C ASN A 135 -18.57 -10.41 -5.31
N ALA A 136 -18.37 -11.71 -5.11
CA ALA A 136 -18.56 -12.70 -6.14
C ALA A 136 -20.07 -12.77 -6.39
N GLU A 137 -20.53 -12.04 -7.39
CA GLU A 137 -21.67 -12.42 -8.22
C GLU A 137 -21.18 -12.68 -9.64
#